data_AF-A0A1L8N0L2-F1
#
_entry.id   AF-A0A1L8N0L2-F1
#
_cell.length_a   1.000
_cell.length_b   1.000
_cell.length_c   1.000
_cell.angle_alpha   90.00
_cell.angle_beta   90.00
_cell.angle_gamma   90.00
#
_symmetry.space_group_name_H-M   'P 1'
#
loop_
_entity.id
_entity.type
_entity.pdbx_description
1 polymer ?
#
loop_
_entity_poly.entity_id
_entity_poly.type
_entity_poly.pdbx_seq_one_letter_code
_entity_poly.pdbx_strand_id
1 'polypeptide(L)'
;MTKKCNDYMNIYLSLDKHQHLPISLTWHFLTCKKCRTRIALLSKAEKASSEEYIEQALFTNKNIFAIMSKIDSDYLDKEKNPMPHVSMKKWIISGGIILITMVALGILVEPAARRGTYALITTIYAVTLTFYCIFFVAFNLDFFIKHLETHIPLKKK
;
A
#
# COMPACT_ATOMS: atom_id res chain seq x y z
N MET A 1 1.14 -24.57 -18.56
CA MET A 1 1.54 -24.14 -17.20
C MET A 1 2.43 -25.21 -16.62
N THR A 2 3.42 -24.86 -15.81
CA THR A 2 4.18 -25.88 -15.07
C THR A 2 3.35 -26.38 -13.88
N LYS A 3 3.60 -27.61 -13.43
CA LYS A 3 2.90 -28.22 -12.28
C LYS A 3 2.93 -27.29 -11.05
N LYS A 4 4.10 -26.72 -10.76
CA LYS A 4 4.33 -25.76 -9.67
C LYS A 4 3.46 -24.49 -9.75
N CYS A 5 3.20 -23.97 -10.96
CA CYS A 5 2.32 -22.80 -11.12
C CYS A 5 0.85 -23.14 -10.88
N ASN A 6 0.41 -24.36 -11.22
CA ASN A 6 -0.93 -24.81 -10.89
C ASN A 6 -1.08 -24.94 -9.37
N ASP A 7 -0.08 -25.49 -8.69
CA ASP A 7 -0.09 -25.64 -7.23
C ASP A 7 -0.22 -24.28 -6.53
N TYR A 8 0.57 -23.28 -6.95
CA TYR A 8 0.44 -21.91 -6.43
C TYR A 8 -0.93 -21.28 -6.72
N MET A 9 -1.49 -21.50 -7.91
CA MET A 9 -2.84 -20.99 -8.23
C MET A 9 -3.92 -21.67 -7.39
N ASN A 10 -3.79 -22.97 -7.11
CA ASN A 10 -4.75 -23.69 -6.26
C ASN A 10 -4.71 -23.18 -4.82
N ILE A 11 -3.51 -22.94 -4.28
CA ILE A 11 -3.35 -22.31 -2.96
C ILE A 11 -4.03 -20.94 -2.96
N TYR A 12 -3.77 -20.11 -3.98
CA TYR A 12 -4.43 -18.80 -4.10
C TYR A 12 -5.96 -18.89 -4.13
N LEU A 13 -6.51 -19.82 -4.92
CA LEU A 13 -7.96 -20.02 -5.03
C LEU A 13 -8.59 -20.62 -3.77
N SER A 14 -7.79 -21.22 -2.88
CA SER A 14 -8.25 -21.72 -1.58
C SER A 14 -8.29 -20.65 -0.48
N LEU A 15 -7.66 -19.49 -0.72
CA LEU A 15 -7.66 -18.39 0.24
C LEU A 15 -8.95 -17.57 0.09
N ASP A 16 -9.46 -17.11 1.23
CA ASP A 16 -10.62 -16.20 1.23
C ASP A 16 -10.21 -14.78 0.84
N LYS A 17 -11.18 -13.99 0.38
CA LYS A 17 -10.97 -12.60 0.03
C LYS A 17 -10.53 -11.85 1.30
N HIS A 18 -9.44 -11.09 1.18
CA HIS A 18 -8.77 -10.38 2.28
C HIS A 18 -7.90 -11.23 3.21
N GLN A 19 -7.71 -12.52 2.94
CA GLN A 19 -6.71 -13.31 3.67
C GLN A 19 -5.29 -12.95 3.21
N HIS A 20 -4.34 -12.90 4.16
CA HIS A 20 -2.94 -12.63 3.85
C HIS A 20 -2.34 -13.71 2.95
N LEU A 21 -1.65 -13.28 1.89
CA LEU A 21 -0.93 -14.17 0.99
C LEU A 21 0.36 -14.67 1.67
N PRO A 22 0.64 -15.99 1.64
CA PRO A 22 1.94 -16.51 2.03
C PRO A 22 3.07 -15.86 1.24
N ILE A 23 4.19 -15.54 1.89
CA ILE A 23 5.32 -14.80 1.29
C ILE A 23 5.87 -15.51 0.05
N SER A 24 5.92 -16.85 0.07
CA SER A 24 6.36 -17.66 -1.08
C SER A 24 5.45 -17.49 -2.30
N LEU A 25 4.15 -17.32 -2.08
CA LEU A 25 3.14 -17.11 -3.10
C LEU A 25 3.23 -15.68 -3.66
N THR A 26 3.41 -14.69 -2.78
CA THR A 26 3.65 -13.29 -3.16
C THR A 26 4.86 -13.16 -4.09
N TRP A 27 5.99 -13.77 -3.73
CA TRP A 27 7.19 -13.78 -4.57
C TRP A 27 6.96 -14.44 -5.92
N HIS A 28 6.22 -15.54 -5.96
CA HIS A 28 5.88 -16.20 -7.22
C HIS A 28 5.04 -15.31 -8.13
N PHE A 29 4.05 -14.59 -7.60
CA PHE A 29 3.19 -13.72 -8.40
C PHE A 29 3.87 -12.44 -8.88
N LEU A 30 4.84 -11.92 -8.13
CA LEU A 30 5.66 -10.79 -8.58
C LEU A 30 6.58 -11.17 -9.74
N THR A 31 7.09 -12.40 -9.76
CA THR A 31 8.09 -12.86 -10.74
C THR A 31 7.47 -13.55 -11.95
N CYS A 32 6.38 -14.31 -11.77
CA CYS A 32 5.74 -15.08 -12.84
C CYS A 32 4.67 -14.26 -13.58
N LYS A 33 5.02 -13.74 -14.75
CA LYS A 33 4.11 -12.97 -15.61
C LYS A 33 2.79 -13.70 -15.91
N LYS A 34 2.83 -15.02 -16.15
CA LYS A 34 1.64 -15.82 -16.48
C LYS A 34 0.64 -15.87 -15.32
N CYS A 35 1.11 -16.17 -14.11
CA CYS A 35 0.26 -16.22 -12.92
C CYS A 35 -0.30 -14.83 -12.59
N ARG A 36 0.53 -13.79 -12.69
CA ARG A 36 0.10 -12.40 -12.50
C ARG A 36 -1.03 -11.99 -13.45
N THR A 37 -0.90 -12.30 -14.74
CA THR A 37 -1.96 -12.01 -15.73
C THR A 37 -3.24 -12.78 -15.42
N ARG A 38 -3.15 -14.04 -14.99
CA ARG A 38 -4.32 -14.85 -14.66
C ARG A 38 -5.08 -14.30 -13.45
N ILE A 39 -4.37 -13.92 -12.39
CA ILE A 39 -4.99 -13.27 -11.22
C ILE A 39 -5.68 -11.97 -11.64
N ALA A 40 -5.01 -11.13 -12.44
CA ALA A 40 -5.62 -9.89 -12.93
C ALA A 40 -6.90 -10.14 -13.76
N LEU A 41 -6.94 -11.21 -14.56
CA LEU A 41 -8.14 -11.59 -15.30
C LEU A 41 -9.25 -12.13 -14.37
N LEU A 42 -8.90 -12.93 -13.37
CA LEU A 42 -9.83 -13.42 -12.35
C LEU A 42 -10.46 -12.26 -11.57
N SER A 43 -9.65 -11.31 -11.10
CA SER A 43 -10.16 -10.13 -10.39
C SER A 43 -11.06 -9.25 -11.27
N LYS A 44 -10.77 -9.15 -12.57
CA LYS A 44 -11.64 -8.43 -13.52
C LYS A 44 -12.99 -9.14 -13.72
N ALA A 45 -12.95 -10.47 -13.89
CA ALA A 45 -14.16 -11.28 -14.04
C ALA A 45 -15.01 -11.24 -12.77
N GLU A 46 -14.38 -11.40 -11.60
CA GLU A 46 -15.04 -11.28 -10.30
C GLU A 46 -15.70 -9.90 -10.16
N LYS A 47 -14.94 -8.83 -10.43
CA LYS A 47 -15.48 -7.46 -10.36
C LYS A 47 -16.71 -7.30 -11.24
N ALA A 48 -16.62 -7.68 -12.52
CA ALA A 48 -17.73 -7.60 -13.46
C ALA A 48 -18.95 -8.39 -12.97
N SER A 49 -18.77 -9.59 -12.41
CA SER A 49 -19.87 -10.40 -11.86
C SER A 49 -20.45 -9.84 -10.56
N SER A 50 -19.63 -9.16 -9.74
CA SER A 50 -20.06 -8.62 -8.45
C SER A 50 -20.78 -7.27 -8.58
N GLU A 51 -20.44 -6.47 -9.59
CA GLU A 51 -20.96 -5.11 -9.78
C GLU A 51 -22.48 -5.15 -10.04
N GLU A 52 -22.95 -6.09 -10.86
CA GLU A 52 -24.38 -6.30 -11.13
C GLU A 52 -25.17 -6.76 -9.88
N TYR A 53 -24.55 -7.56 -9.02
CA TYR A 53 -25.20 -8.13 -7.83
C TYR A 53 -25.24 -7.16 -6.66
N ILE A 54 -24.16 -6.39 -6.45
CA ILE A 54 -24.05 -5.42 -5.36
C ILE A 54 -25.07 -4.30 -5.53
N GLU A 55 -25.27 -3.81 -6.76
CA GLU A 55 -26.31 -2.81 -7.02
C GLU A 55 -27.70 -3.36 -6.68
N GLN A 56 -28.07 -4.55 -7.15
CA GLN A 56 -29.37 -5.16 -6.83
C GLN A 56 -29.56 -5.42 -5.33
N ALA A 57 -28.52 -5.85 -4.60
CA ALA A 57 -28.60 -6.15 -3.18
C ALA A 57 -28.76 -4.88 -2.31
N LEU A 58 -28.07 -3.79 -2.67
CA LEU A 58 -28.13 -2.50 -1.96
C LEU A 58 -29.50 -1.83 -2.10
N PHE A 59 -30.12 -1.89 -3.28
CA PHE A 59 -31.46 -1.32 -3.50
C PHE A 59 -32.58 -2.13 -2.84
N THR A 60 -32.35 -3.42 -2.57
CA THR A 60 -33.41 -4.33 -2.11
C THR A 60 -33.58 -4.36 -0.58
N ASN A 61 -32.55 -4.07 0.22
CA ASN A 61 -32.64 -4.28 1.68
C ASN A 61 -32.04 -3.16 2.54
N LYS A 62 -32.89 -2.25 3.04
CA LYS A 62 -32.58 -1.30 4.13
C LYS A 62 -31.99 -1.99 5.38
N ASN A 63 -32.28 -3.27 5.56
CA ASN A 63 -31.78 -4.09 6.66
C ASN A 63 -30.27 -4.35 6.58
N ILE A 64 -29.67 -4.42 5.38
CA ILE A 64 -28.23 -4.63 5.21
C ILE A 64 -27.45 -3.44 5.80
N PHE A 65 -27.95 -2.23 5.56
CA PHE A 65 -27.38 -1.00 6.08
C PHE A 65 -27.45 -0.89 7.62
N ALA A 66 -28.57 -1.36 8.20
CA ALA A 66 -28.75 -1.42 9.64
C ALA A 66 -27.85 -2.47 10.32
N ILE A 67 -27.54 -3.57 9.61
CA ILE A 67 -26.63 -4.61 10.10
C ILE A 67 -25.17 -4.13 9.98
N MET A 68 -24.79 -3.55 8.85
CA MET A 68 -23.42 -3.05 8.62
C MET A 68 -23.03 -1.93 9.59
N SER A 69 -23.93 -0.98 9.85
CA SER A 69 -23.70 0.08 10.84
C SER A 69 -23.63 -0.43 12.29
N LYS A 70 -24.18 -1.62 12.56
CA LYS A 70 -24.07 -2.28 13.88
C LYS A 70 -22.75 -3.05 14.05
N ILE A 71 -22.16 -3.54 12.96
CA ILE A 71 -20.89 -4.26 12.96
C ILE A 71 -19.71 -3.29 12.98
N ASP A 72 -19.81 -2.20 12.22
CA ASP A 72 -18.81 -1.14 12.15
C ASP A 72 -19.55 0.21 12.25
N SER A 73 -19.44 0.86 13.42
CA SER A 73 -20.11 2.14 13.68
C SER A 73 -19.67 3.23 12.71
N ASP A 74 -18.47 3.09 12.15
CA ASP A 74 -17.87 4.05 11.22
C ASP A 74 -18.10 3.65 9.76
N TYR A 75 -18.92 2.63 9.48
CA TYR A 75 -19.21 2.18 8.12
C TYR A 75 -19.76 3.32 7.25
N LEU A 76 -20.64 4.15 7.82
CA LEU A 76 -21.22 5.31 7.13
C LEU A 76 -20.20 6.40 6.84
N ASP A 77 -19.26 6.62 7.75
CA ASP A 77 -18.19 7.59 7.57
C ASP A 77 -17.14 7.08 6.58
N LYS A 78 -16.88 5.77 6.52
CA LYS A 78 -15.99 5.15 5.52
C LYS A 78 -16.60 5.11 4.13
N GLU A 79 -17.91 4.91 4.01
CA GLU A 79 -18.62 4.96 2.73
C GLU A 79 -18.73 6.39 2.21
N LYS A 80 -18.98 7.36 3.10
CA LYS A 80 -19.07 8.79 2.75
C LYS A 80 -17.70 9.47 2.58
N ASN A 81 -16.68 9.00 3.31
CA ASN A 81 -15.28 9.42 3.19
C ASN A 81 -14.38 8.17 3.09
N PRO A 82 -14.14 7.64 1.88
CA PRO A 82 -13.27 6.48 1.65
C PRO A 82 -11.77 6.78 1.84
N MET A 83 -11.43 7.86 2.54
CA MET A 83 -10.06 8.23 2.84
C MET A 83 -9.64 7.58 4.16
N PRO A 84 -8.67 6.64 4.16
CA PRO A 84 -7.88 6.44 5.36
C PRO A 84 -7.23 7.78 5.68
N HIS A 85 -7.53 8.35 6.85
CA HIS A 85 -6.93 9.60 7.28
C HIS A 85 -5.45 9.36 7.59
N VAL A 86 -4.60 9.47 6.58
CA VAL A 86 -3.17 9.29 6.75
C VAL A 86 -2.62 10.50 7.50
N SER A 87 -2.09 10.26 8.69
CA SER A 87 -1.58 11.33 9.55
C SER A 87 -0.22 11.82 9.03
N MET A 88 -0.26 12.71 8.03
CA MET A 88 0.92 13.35 7.43
C MET A 88 1.81 14.07 8.46
N LYS A 89 1.21 14.53 9.57
CA LYS A 89 1.90 15.22 10.67
C LYS A 89 3.04 14.38 11.25
N LYS A 90 2.84 13.08 11.44
CA LYS A 90 3.86 12.19 12.03
C LYS A 90 5.09 12.03 11.11
N TRP A 91 4.85 11.93 9.81
CA TRP A 91 5.92 11.84 8.81
C TRP A 91 6.73 13.12 8.73
N ILE A 92 6.07 14.28 8.71
CA ILE A 92 6.73 15.60 8.69
C ILE A 92 7.63 15.79 9.92
N ILE A 93 7.14 15.45 11.12
CA ILE A 93 7.93 15.55 12.36
C ILE A 93 9.15 14.63 12.29
N SER A 94 8.96 13.37 11.89
CA SER A 94 10.06 12.40 11.75
C SER A 94 11.11 12.85 10.73
N GLY A 95 10.68 13.37 9.57
CA GLY A 95 11.60 13.88 8.54
C GLY A 95 12.36 15.12 9.02
N GLY A 96 11.69 16.01 9.76
CA GLY A 96 12.31 17.16 10.40
C GLY A 96 13.42 16.76 11.38
N ILE A 97 13.19 15.74 12.21
CA ILE A 97 14.20 15.23 13.15
C ILE A 97 15.43 14.68 12.41
N ILE A 98 15.22 13.93 11.31
CA ILE A 98 16.33 13.40 10.50
C ILE A 98 17.17 14.55 9.91
N LEU A 99 16.52 15.59 9.39
CA LEU A 99 17.22 16.77 8.83
C LEU A 99 17.97 17.57 9.91
N ILE A 100 17.33 17.84 11.04
CA ILE A 100 17.95 18.60 12.15
C ILE A 100 19.16 17.86 12.70
N THR A 101 19.05 16.54 12.91
CA THR A 101 20.18 15.74 13.40
C THR A 101 21.34 15.68 12.40
N MET A 102 21.05 15.63 11.10
CA MET A 102 22.07 15.69 10.06
C MET A 102 22.84 17.01 10.07
N VAL A 103 22.11 18.14 10.17
CA VAL A 103 22.72 19.48 10.24
C VAL A 103 23.51 19.67 11.52
N ALA A 104 22.96 19.25 12.67
CA ALA A 104 23.62 19.34 13.96
C ALA A 104 24.94 18.56 13.97
N LEU A 105 24.96 17.33 13.46
CA LEU A 105 26.20 16.55 13.35
C LEU A 105 27.19 17.15 12.35
N GLY A 106 26.71 17.75 11.24
CA GLY A 106 27.59 18.45 10.29
C GLY A 106 28.33 19.65 10.90
N ILE A 107 27.73 20.30 11.90
CA ILE A 107 28.30 21.46 12.59
C ILE A 107 29.12 21.04 13.83
N LEU A 108 28.63 20.05 14.59
CA LEU A 108 29.20 19.65 15.88
C LEU A 108 30.36 18.63 15.77
N VAL A 109 30.50 17.92 14.64
CA VAL A 109 31.59 16.96 14.46
C VAL A 109 32.90 17.69 14.14
N GLU A 110 33.90 17.48 15.02
CA GLU A 110 35.20 18.12 14.93
C GLU A 110 35.95 17.85 13.62
N PRO A 111 36.76 18.80 13.13
CA PRO A 111 37.55 18.65 11.90
C PRO A 111 38.53 17.46 11.91
N ALA A 112 38.94 16.97 13.09
CA ALA A 112 39.85 15.84 13.23
C ALA A 112 39.20 14.48 12.90
N ALA A 113 37.89 14.33 13.11
CA ALA A 113 37.11 13.15 12.71
C ALA A 113 36.80 13.11 11.20
N ARG A 114 37.05 14.22 10.48
CA ARG A 114 36.65 14.45 9.10
C ARG A 114 37.34 13.53 8.07
N ARG A 115 38.47 12.90 8.41
CA ARG A 115 39.31 12.14 7.46
C ARG A 115 38.94 10.65 7.29
N GLY A 116 38.15 10.05 8.20
CA GLY A 116 37.79 8.62 8.11
C GLY A 116 36.36 8.27 8.51
N THR A 117 35.84 8.84 9.59
CA THR A 117 34.49 8.51 10.10
C THR A 117 33.37 9.30 9.43
N TYR A 118 33.69 10.46 8.83
CA TYR A 118 32.70 11.30 8.15
C TYR A 118 32.04 10.59 6.95
N ALA A 119 32.81 9.84 6.15
CA ALA A 119 32.27 9.07 5.04
C ALA A 119 31.30 7.97 5.52
N LEU A 120 31.62 7.32 6.64
CA LEU A 120 30.77 6.28 7.23
C LEU A 120 29.47 6.87 7.79
N ILE A 121 29.55 7.98 8.53
CA ILE A 121 28.39 8.67 9.11
C ILE A 121 27.46 9.19 8.00
N THR A 122 28.00 9.84 6.98
CA THR A 122 27.21 10.33 5.84
C THR A 122 26.58 9.20 5.04
N THR A 123 27.28 8.06 4.90
CA THR A 123 26.70 6.85 4.26
C THR A 123 25.53 6.29 5.06
N ILE A 124 25.64 6.19 6.39
CA ILE A 124 24.53 5.75 7.26
C ILE A 124 23.33 6.69 7.11
N TYR A 125 23.56 8.00 7.07
CA TYR A 125 22.50 8.98 6.84
C TYR A 125 21.85 8.84 5.46
N ALA A 126 22.63 8.65 4.40
CA ALA A 126 22.10 8.44 3.06
C ALA A 126 21.23 7.18 3.00
N VAL A 127 21.67 6.08 3.62
CA VAL A 127 20.89 4.83 3.71
C VAL A 127 19.61 5.04 4.51
N THR A 128 19.70 5.69 5.68
CA THR A 128 18.54 5.96 6.55
C THR A 128 17.51 6.85 5.84
N LEU A 129 17.96 7.89 5.16
CA LEU A 129 17.10 8.79 4.38
C LEU A 129 16.44 8.04 3.22
N THR A 130 17.19 7.17 2.53
CA THR A 130 16.65 6.34 1.45
C THR A 130 15.53 5.43 1.95
N PHE A 131 15.75 4.72 3.06
CA PHE A 131 14.72 3.88 3.67
C PHE A 131 13.52 4.72 4.13
N TYR A 132 13.75 5.88 4.76
CA TYR A 132 12.68 6.78 5.16
C TYR A 132 11.82 7.20 3.96
N CYS A 133 12.42 7.57 2.83
CA CYS A 133 11.70 7.90 1.61
C CYS A 133 10.91 6.71 1.05
N ILE A 134 11.50 5.51 1.03
CA ILE A 134 10.81 4.29 0.58
C ILE A 134 9.59 4.01 1.46
N PHE A 135 9.75 4.05 2.79
CA PHE A 135 8.65 3.81 3.72
C PHE A 135 7.59 4.91 3.64
N PHE A 136 7.99 6.17 3.55
CA PHE A 136 7.07 7.29 3.34
C PHE A 136 6.22 7.07 2.09
N VAL A 137 6.83 6.73 0.95
CA VAL A 137 6.07 6.45 -0.27
C VAL A 137 5.18 5.23 -0.07
N ALA A 138 5.72 4.10 0.38
CA ALA A 138 4.98 2.83 0.51
C ALA A 138 3.75 2.95 1.43
N PHE A 139 3.87 3.62 2.58
CA PHE A 139 2.76 3.78 3.53
C PHE A 139 1.77 4.88 3.13
N ASN A 140 2.15 5.78 2.22
CA ASN A 140 1.28 6.85 1.72
C ASN A 140 0.87 6.61 0.25
N LEU A 141 1.09 5.41 -0.30
CA LEU A 141 0.78 5.08 -1.70
C LEU A 141 -0.68 5.34 -2.06
N ASP A 142 -1.61 5.06 -1.15
CA ASP A 142 -3.05 5.30 -1.37
C ASP A 142 -3.36 6.78 -1.60
N PHE A 143 -2.64 7.70 -0.94
CA PHE A 143 -2.76 9.13 -1.19
C PHE A 143 -2.24 9.49 -2.59
N PHE A 144 -1.08 8.97 -2.98
CA PHE A 144 -0.48 9.25 -4.28
C PHE A 144 -1.28 8.68 -5.45
N ILE A 145 -1.78 7.44 -5.34
CA ILE A 145 -2.58 6.80 -6.38
C ILE A 145 -3.88 7.58 -6.61
N LYS A 146 -4.60 7.96 -5.54
CA LYS A 146 -5.85 8.72 -5.66
C LYS A 146 -5.63 10.15 -6.16
N HIS A 147 -4.54 10.81 -5.75
CA HIS A 147 -4.18 12.13 -6.27
C HIS A 147 -3.85 12.07 -7.77
N LEU A 148 -3.16 11.02 -8.22
CA LEU A 148 -2.91 10.77 -9.64
C LEU A 148 -4.20 10.50 -10.43
N GLU A 149 -5.13 9.72 -9.89
CA GLU A 149 -6.44 9.46 -10.53
C GLU A 149 -7.30 10.73 -10.65
N THR A 150 -7.18 11.66 -9.68
CA THR A 150 -7.94 12.91 -9.67
C THR A 150 -7.41 13.92 -10.70
N HIS A 151 -6.09 13.97 -10.91
CA HIS A 151 -5.46 14.95 -11.79
C HIS A 151 -5.13 14.42 -13.20
N ILE A 152 -5.03 13.10 -13.37
CA ILE A 152 -4.93 12.44 -14.67
C ILE A 152 -6.19 11.60 -14.78
N PRO A 153 -7.30 12.13 -15.30
CA PRO A 153 -8.46 11.30 -15.59
C PRO A 153 -8.02 10.27 -16.62
N LEU A 154 -7.76 9.05 -16.16
CA LEU A 154 -7.57 7.91 -17.05
C LEU A 154 -8.85 7.81 -17.86
N LYS A 155 -8.74 8.17 -19.14
CA LYS A 155 -9.81 8.09 -20.13
C LYS A 155 -10.34 6.66 -20.10
N LYS A 156 -11.44 6.44 -19.37
CA LYS A 156 -12.16 5.17 -19.36
C LYS A 156 -12.49 4.85 -20.81
N LYS A 157 -12.04 3.69 -21.28
CA LYS A 157 -12.24 3.19 -22.63
C LYS A 157 -13.12 1.96 -22.56
#